data_AF-A0A0F8XBJ6-F1
#
_entry.id   AF-A0A0F8XBJ6-F1
#
_cell.length_a   1.000
_cell.length_b   1.000
_cell.length_c   1.000
_cell.angle_alpha   90.00
_cell.angle_beta   90.00
_cell.angle_gamma   90.00
#
_symmetry.space_group_name_H-M   'P 1'
#
loop_
_entity.id
_entity.type
_entity.pdbx_description
1 polymer ?
#
loop_
_entity_poly.entity_id
_entity_poly.type
_entity_poly.pdbx_seq_one_letter_code
_entity_poly.pdbx_strand_id
1 'polypeptide(L)'
;MIYKFPLTIFKGQVTKFDHDRYLRTRKGLPDGEWEVLIRKAIKWDTDQMRKYFHGPVLEFVEGCERNQGRSTSKAQLKIDIKTLYGPMEDAIVGTKKIQVLKSTGDYTFDEYKNFLNNINAFSMENYNCEIPPAEQVD
;
A
#
# COMPACT_ATOMS: atom_id res chain seq x y z
N MET A 1 -8.20 -1.01 13.14
CA MET A 1 -7.26 -2.15 13.10
C MET A 1 -7.87 -3.24 12.22
N ILE A 2 -7.16 -3.74 11.20
CA ILE A 2 -7.67 -4.74 10.24
C ILE A 2 -7.03 -6.10 10.53
N TYR A 3 -7.85 -7.14 10.75
CA TYR A 3 -7.38 -8.50 11.00
C TYR A 3 -7.50 -9.36 9.74
N LYS A 4 -6.44 -10.10 9.40
CA LYS A 4 -6.37 -10.93 8.18
C LYS A 4 -6.22 -12.40 8.55
N PHE A 5 -7.06 -13.25 7.96
CA PHE A 5 -7.05 -14.70 8.17
C PHE A 5 -6.88 -15.40 6.82
N PRO A 6 -5.87 -16.26 6.65
CA PRO A 6 -5.73 -17.07 5.44
C PRO A 6 -6.99 -17.92 5.21
N LEU A 7 -7.57 -17.79 4.02
CA LEU A 7 -8.69 -18.58 3.55
C LEU A 7 -8.35 -19.14 2.16
N THR A 8 -8.65 -20.41 1.91
CA THR A 8 -8.60 -21.02 0.58
C THR A 8 -9.97 -21.60 0.25
N ILE A 9 -10.49 -21.25 -0.92
CA ILE A 9 -11.76 -21.76 -1.45
C ILE A 9 -11.45 -22.53 -2.73
N PHE A 10 -11.90 -23.78 -2.81
CA PHE A 10 -11.81 -24.61 -4.02
C PHE A 10 -13.20 -25.10 -4.38
N LYS A 11 -13.65 -24.82 -5.61
CA LYS A 11 -15.00 -25.17 -6.11
C LYS A 11 -16.14 -24.74 -5.16
N GLY A 12 -16.03 -23.55 -4.57
CA GLY A 12 -17.03 -23.01 -3.63
C GLY A 12 -16.96 -23.57 -2.21
N GLN A 13 -16.07 -24.52 -1.93
CA GLN A 13 -15.87 -25.06 -0.58
C GLN A 13 -14.63 -24.47 0.08
N VAL A 14 -14.73 -24.12 1.36
CA VAL A 14 -13.58 -23.71 2.17
C VAL A 14 -12.70 -24.92 2.43
N THR A 15 -11.48 -24.92 1.88
CA THR A 15 -10.51 -26.01 2.05
C THR A 15 -9.43 -25.71 3.07
N LYS A 16 -9.23 -24.44 3.41
CA LYS A 16 -8.30 -24.00 4.45
C LYS A 16 -8.79 -22.71 5.07
N PHE A 17 -8.90 -22.66 6.39
CA PHE A 17 -9.13 -21.43 7.15
C PHE A 17 -8.32 -21.47 8.44
N ASP A 18 -7.63 -20.37 8.77
CA ASP A 18 -6.88 -20.24 10.02
C ASP A 18 -7.80 -19.96 11.21
N HIS A 19 -8.55 -21.00 11.63
CA HIS A 19 -9.51 -20.93 12.73
C HIS A 19 -8.86 -20.49 14.04
N ASP A 20 -7.64 -20.94 14.31
CA ASP A 20 -6.95 -20.63 15.57
C ASP A 20 -6.63 -19.15 15.68
N ARG A 21 -6.11 -18.54 14.61
CA ARG A 21 -5.88 -17.10 14.58
C ARG A 21 -7.18 -16.32 14.72
N TYR A 22 -8.24 -16.76 14.03
CA TYR A 22 -9.57 -16.14 14.15
C TYR A 22 -10.10 -16.15 15.58
N LEU A 23 -10.06 -17.31 16.25
CA LEU A 23 -10.53 -17.44 17.63
C LEU A 23 -9.69 -16.61 18.61
N ARG A 24 -8.37 -16.57 18.46
CA ARG A 24 -7.50 -15.72 19.28
C ARG A 24 -7.81 -14.23 19.10
N THR A 25 -7.99 -13.79 17.87
CA THR A 25 -8.36 -12.40 17.58
C THR A 25 -9.72 -12.06 18.16
N ARG A 26 -10.73 -12.91 17.96
CA ARG A 26 -12.09 -12.69 18.48
C ARG A 26 -12.10 -12.52 20.00
N LYS A 27 -11.32 -13.33 20.74
CA LYS A 27 -11.22 -13.22 22.21
C LYS A 27 -10.63 -11.89 22.70
N GLY A 28 -9.87 -11.20 21.86
CA GLY A 28 -9.26 -9.89 22.18
C GLY A 28 -10.07 -8.69 21.70
N LEU A 29 -11.23 -8.90 21.04
CA LEU A 29 -12.09 -7.81 20.61
C LEU A 29 -12.95 -7.31 21.79
N PRO A 30 -13.18 -5.99 21.90
CA PRO A 30 -14.15 -5.46 22.85
C PRO A 30 -15.57 -5.96 22.54
N ASP A 31 -16.42 -5.97 23.56
CA ASP A 31 -17.83 -6.37 23.42
C ASP A 31 -18.54 -5.49 22.38
N GLY A 32 -19.22 -6.13 21.42
CA GLY A 32 -19.91 -5.45 20.33
C GLY A 32 -20.27 -6.40 19.18
N GLU A 33 -20.95 -5.86 18.17
CA GLU A 33 -21.22 -6.54 16.92
C GLU A 33 -20.08 -6.31 15.93
N TRP A 34 -19.53 -7.40 15.39
CA TRP A 34 -18.39 -7.36 14.48
C TRP A 34 -18.72 -8.10 13.20
N GLU A 35 -18.45 -7.47 12.05
CA GLU A 35 -18.57 -8.11 10.74
C GLU A 35 -17.23 -8.74 10.31
N VAL A 36 -17.29 -9.94 9.73
CA VAL A 36 -16.13 -10.60 9.12
C VAL A 36 -16.19 -10.44 7.61
N LEU A 37 -15.29 -9.61 7.08
CA LEU A 37 -15.15 -9.42 5.63
C LEU A 37 -14.19 -10.44 5.04
N ILE A 38 -14.70 -11.32 4.16
CA ILE A 38 -13.90 -12.27 3.40
C ILE A 38 -13.59 -11.67 2.03
N ARG A 39 -12.30 -11.54 1.70
CA ARG A 39 -11.83 -11.03 0.40
C ARG A 39 -10.79 -11.97 -0.21
N LYS A 40 -10.73 -12.01 -1.54
CA LYS A 40 -9.68 -12.75 -2.25
C LYS A 40 -8.33 -12.13 -1.90
N ALA A 41 -7.34 -12.99 -1.63
CA ALA A 41 -5.97 -12.53 -1.48
C ALA A 41 -5.49 -11.97 -2.82
N ILE A 42 -5.21 -10.67 -2.85
CA ILE A 42 -4.60 -10.03 -3.99
C ILE A 42 -3.13 -10.47 -4.03
N LYS A 43 -2.74 -11.16 -5.11
CA LYS A 43 -1.34 -11.49 -5.39
C LYS A 43 -0.84 -10.47 -6.40
N TRP A 44 -0.07 -9.51 -5.92
CA TRP A 44 0.60 -8.55 -6.78
C TRP A 44 2.03 -8.98 -7.07
N ASP A 45 2.48 -8.71 -8.29
CA ASP A 45 3.89 -8.58 -8.60
C ASP A 45 4.34 -7.12 -8.50
N THR A 46 5.63 -6.87 -8.73
CA THR A 46 6.22 -5.53 -8.66
C THR A 46 5.70 -4.60 -9.77
N ASP A 47 5.27 -5.13 -10.92
CA ASP A 47 4.71 -4.33 -12.01
C ASP A 47 3.31 -3.83 -11.66
N GLN A 48 2.46 -4.68 -11.08
CA GLN A 48 1.14 -4.30 -10.58
C GLN A 48 1.24 -3.27 -9.46
N MET A 49 2.17 -3.46 -8.51
CA MET A 49 2.45 -2.46 -7.46
C MET A 49 2.90 -1.12 -8.04
N ARG A 50 3.75 -1.16 -9.07
CA ARG A 50 4.20 0.05 -9.79
C ARG A 50 3.04 0.75 -10.47
N LYS A 51 2.21 0.03 -11.24
CA LYS A 51 1.04 0.59 -11.93
C LYS A 51 0.06 1.20 -10.94
N TYR A 52 -0.18 0.52 -9.83
CA TYR A 52 -1.02 1.01 -8.75
C TYR A 52 -0.51 2.32 -8.15
N PHE A 53 0.80 2.41 -7.90
CA PHE A 53 1.41 3.67 -7.45
C PHE A 53 1.26 4.79 -8.49
N HIS A 54 1.70 4.59 -9.73
CA HIS A 54 1.70 5.66 -10.74
C HIS A 54 0.30 6.05 -11.25
N GLY A 55 -0.70 5.20 -11.05
CA GLY A 55 -2.10 5.47 -11.40
C GLY A 55 -2.93 5.86 -10.18
N PRO A 56 -3.74 4.95 -9.60
CA PRO A 56 -4.72 5.27 -8.57
C PRO A 56 -4.18 6.04 -7.36
N VAL A 57 -2.98 5.71 -6.87
CA VAL A 57 -2.41 6.38 -5.69
C VAL A 57 -2.09 7.84 -5.98
N LEU A 58 -1.36 8.13 -7.06
CA LEU A 58 -1.02 9.51 -7.41
C LEU A 58 -2.26 10.34 -7.77
N GLU A 59 -3.24 9.74 -8.46
CA GLU A 59 -4.52 10.39 -8.76
C GLU A 59 -5.31 10.76 -7.51
N PHE A 60 -5.33 9.85 -6.54
CA PHE A 60 -5.98 10.08 -5.27
C PHE A 60 -5.32 11.22 -4.49
N VAL A 61 -3.99 11.19 -4.34
CA VAL A 61 -3.26 12.23 -3.59
C VAL A 61 -3.39 13.60 -4.26
N GLU A 62 -3.33 13.66 -5.60
CA GLU A 62 -3.59 14.89 -6.35
C GLU A 62 -4.99 15.44 -6.09
N GLY A 63 -6.01 14.56 -6.07
CA GLY A 63 -7.38 14.92 -5.70
C GLY A 63 -7.49 15.48 -4.27
N CYS A 64 -6.81 14.86 -3.31
CA CYS A 64 -6.75 15.31 -1.91
C CYS A 64 -6.11 16.69 -1.78
N GLU A 65 -4.95 16.92 -2.40
CA GLU A 65 -4.27 18.23 -2.40
C GLU A 65 -5.16 19.31 -3.03
N ARG A 66 -5.82 19.00 -4.15
CA ARG A 66 -6.77 19.92 -4.80
C ARG A 66 -7.93 20.29 -3.88
N ASN A 67 -8.47 19.34 -3.14
CA ASN A 67 -9.55 19.60 -2.16
C ASN A 67 -9.07 20.46 -0.98
N GLN A 68 -7.77 20.48 -0.68
CA GLN A 68 -7.16 21.38 0.28
C GLN A 68 -6.74 22.74 -0.33
N GLY A 69 -7.09 23.01 -1.59
CA GLY A 69 -6.76 24.25 -2.28
C GLY A 69 -5.33 24.31 -2.82
N ARG A 70 -4.61 23.18 -2.88
CA ARG A 70 -3.26 23.09 -3.42
C ARG A 70 -3.30 22.49 -4.82
N SER A 71 -2.61 23.12 -5.77
CA SER A 71 -2.52 22.64 -7.14
C SER A 71 -1.11 22.12 -7.41
N THR A 72 -0.91 20.82 -7.20
CA THR A 72 0.37 20.14 -7.42
C THR A 72 0.21 19.13 -8.55
N SER A 73 1.13 19.11 -9.53
CA SER A 73 1.07 18.13 -10.63
C SER A 73 1.42 16.72 -10.14
N LYS A 74 0.83 15.69 -10.77
CA LYS A 74 1.24 14.29 -10.53
C LYS A 74 2.75 14.06 -10.60
N ALA A 75 3.45 14.74 -11.53
CA ALA A 75 4.89 14.60 -11.69
C ALA A 75 5.66 15.11 -10.46
N GLN A 76 5.23 16.22 -9.88
CA GLN A 76 5.81 16.75 -8.66
C GLN A 76 5.47 15.87 -7.46
N LEU A 77 4.20 15.46 -7.30
CA LEU A 77 3.78 14.55 -6.22
C LEU A 77 4.55 13.23 -6.24
N LYS A 78 4.81 12.68 -7.43
CA LYS A 78 5.66 11.50 -7.58
C LYS A 78 7.05 11.73 -7.00
N ILE A 79 7.69 12.85 -7.31
CA ILE A 79 9.03 13.18 -6.79
C ILE A 79 8.98 13.35 -5.27
N ASP A 80 7.99 14.10 -4.77
CA ASP A 80 7.85 14.40 -3.34
C ASP A 80 7.63 13.12 -2.52
N ILE A 81 6.66 12.29 -2.95
CA ILE A 81 6.34 11.02 -2.29
C ILE A 81 7.54 10.06 -2.34
N LYS A 82 8.22 9.96 -3.49
CA LYS A 82 9.45 9.17 -3.60
C LYS A 82 10.53 9.68 -2.67
N THR A 83 10.69 11.00 -2.55
CA THR A 83 11.72 11.62 -1.69
C THR A 83 11.45 11.33 -0.22
N LEU A 84 10.19 11.32 0.19
CA LEU A 84 9.80 11.08 1.57
C LEU A 84 9.84 9.61 1.98
N TYR A 85 9.40 8.71 1.10
CA TYR A 85 9.14 7.31 1.48
C TYR A 85 9.88 6.28 0.63
N GLY A 86 10.46 6.69 -0.49
CA GLY A 86 11.14 5.79 -1.41
C GLY A 86 12.46 5.28 -0.83
N PRO A 87 12.82 4.01 -1.09
CA PRO A 87 14.13 3.49 -0.73
C PRO A 87 15.25 4.27 -1.43
N MET A 88 16.34 4.46 -0.70
CA MET A 88 17.60 5.00 -1.21
C MET A 88 18.50 3.86 -1.67
N GLU A 89 19.33 4.13 -2.67
CA GLU A 89 20.42 3.27 -3.08
C GLU A 89 21.72 4.06 -3.16
N ASP A 90 22.82 3.33 -3.05
CA ASP A 90 24.14 3.91 -3.21
C ASP A 90 24.48 4.04 -4.70
N ALA A 91 24.78 5.26 -5.13
CA ALA A 91 25.30 5.53 -6.47
C ALA A 91 26.74 6.06 -6.39
N ILE A 92 27.56 5.65 -7.37
CA ILE A 92 28.91 6.18 -7.53
C ILE A 92 28.87 7.27 -8.59
N VAL A 93 29.16 8.50 -8.19
CA VAL A 93 29.28 9.65 -9.11
C VAL A 93 30.73 10.13 -9.08
N GLY A 94 31.48 9.83 -10.13
CA GLY A 94 32.92 10.01 -10.17
C GLY A 94 33.61 9.10 -9.16
N THR A 95 34.30 9.67 -8.17
CA THR A 95 35.01 8.95 -7.10
C THR A 95 34.24 8.92 -5.77
N LYS A 96 33.06 9.53 -5.70
CA LYS A 96 32.27 9.63 -4.46
C LYS A 96 31.06 8.71 -4.50
N LYS A 97 30.85 8.03 -3.38
CA LYS A 97 29.62 7.30 -3.08
C LYS A 97 28.60 8.27 -2.50
N ILE A 98 27.46 8.42 -3.16
CA ILE A 98 26.34 9.25 -2.72
C ILE A 98 25.09 8.38 -2.57
N GLN A 99 24.13 8.80 -1.75
CA GLN A 99 22.82 8.16 -1.71
C GLN A 99 21.87 8.87 -2.66
N VAL A 100 21.20 8.09 -3.50
CA VAL A 100 20.20 8.58 -4.45
C VAL A 100 18.91 7.80 -4.29
N LEU A 101 17.80 8.41 -4.70
CA LEU A 101 16.52 7.72 -4.71
C LEU A 101 16.54 6.60 -5.74
N LYS A 102 16.26 5.38 -5.27
CA LYS A 102 16.16 4.23 -6.15
C LYS A 102 15.04 4.45 -7.17
N SER A 103 15.26 3.99 -8.40
CA SER A 103 14.19 4.01 -9.40
C SER A 103 13.06 3.07 -8.99
N THR A 104 11.81 3.48 -9.17
CA THR A 104 10.65 2.63 -8.89
C THR A 104 10.67 1.34 -9.72
N GLY A 105 11.38 1.33 -10.86
CA GLY A 105 11.56 0.12 -11.67
C GLY A 105 12.37 -0.97 -10.96
N ASP A 106 13.22 -0.60 -10.01
CA ASP A 106 14.18 -1.50 -9.38
C ASP A 106 13.76 -1.95 -7.98
N TYR A 107 12.58 -1.53 -7.53
CA TYR A 107 12.05 -1.88 -6.22
C TYR A 107 11.72 -3.37 -6.19
N THR A 108 12.20 -4.04 -5.14
CA THR A 108 11.76 -5.38 -4.75
C THR A 108 10.32 -5.34 -4.25
N PHE A 109 9.69 -6.52 -4.17
CA PHE A 109 8.32 -6.64 -3.66
C PHE A 109 8.18 -6.06 -2.24
N ASP A 110 9.12 -6.36 -1.35
CA ASP A 110 9.08 -5.87 0.03
C ASP A 110 9.32 -4.36 0.12
N GLU A 111 10.22 -3.81 -0.71
CA GLU A 111 10.40 -2.36 -0.83
C GLU A 111 9.11 -1.68 -1.29
N TYR A 112 8.44 -2.20 -2.32
CA TYR A 112 7.14 -1.68 -2.77
C TYR A 112 6.06 -1.77 -1.70
N LYS A 113 5.97 -2.90 -1.01
CA LYS A 113 5.00 -3.12 0.05
C LYS A 113 5.18 -2.11 1.18
N ASN A 114 6.42 -1.90 1.63
CA ASN A 114 6.72 -0.91 2.66
C ASN A 114 6.44 0.52 2.17
N PHE A 115 6.82 0.83 0.93
CA PHE A 115 6.56 2.12 0.29
C PHE A 115 5.06 2.46 0.26
N LEU A 116 4.21 1.54 -0.24
CA LEU A 116 2.76 1.73 -0.30
C LEU A 116 2.11 1.83 1.08
N ASN A 117 2.60 1.06 2.07
CA ASN A 117 2.10 1.16 3.44
C ASN A 117 2.42 2.53 4.07
N ASN A 118 3.62 3.07 3.83
CA ASN A 118 4.02 4.39 4.33
C ASN A 118 3.17 5.51 3.69
N ILE A 119 2.89 5.40 2.39
CA ILE A 119 1.98 6.35 1.72
C ILE A 119 0.59 6.27 2.34
N ASN A 120 0.06 5.07 2.60
CA ASN A 120 -1.25 4.93 3.22
C ASN A 120 -1.30 5.54 4.63
N ALA A 121 -0.25 5.34 5.44
CA ALA A 121 -0.15 5.97 6.75
C ALA A 121 -0.15 7.50 6.64
N PHE A 122 0.63 8.06 5.72
CA PHE A 122 0.64 9.50 5.46
C PHE A 122 -0.73 10.03 5.02
N SER A 123 -1.41 9.33 4.11
CA SER A 123 -2.75 9.73 3.64
C SER A 123 -3.78 9.73 4.76
N MET A 124 -3.71 8.75 5.67
CA MET A 124 -4.54 8.71 6.86
C MET A 124 -4.24 9.87 7.81
N GLU A 125 -2.97 10.21 8.03
CA GLU A 125 -2.57 11.29 8.93
C GLU A 125 -2.91 12.69 8.39
N ASN A 126 -2.78 12.91 7.08
CA ASN A 126 -2.87 14.25 6.47
C ASN A 126 -4.23 14.53 5.81
N TYR A 127 -4.89 13.49 5.29
CA TYR A 127 -6.15 13.61 4.58
C TYR A 127 -7.30 12.86 5.26
N ASN A 128 -7.02 12.13 6.36
CA ASN A 128 -8.00 11.30 7.06
C ASN A 128 -8.72 10.30 6.15
N CYS A 129 -7.98 9.76 5.17
CA CYS A 129 -8.53 8.85 4.16
C CYS A 129 -7.47 7.83 3.72
N GLU A 130 -7.91 6.58 3.52
CA GLU A 130 -7.04 5.50 3.03
C GLU A 130 -6.78 5.67 1.52
N ILE A 131 -5.61 5.24 1.06
CA ILE A 131 -5.38 5.13 -0.39
C ILE A 131 -6.41 4.15 -1.00
N PRO A 132 -6.74 4.29 -2.30
CA PRO A 132 -7.77 3.46 -2.92
C PRO A 132 -7.57 1.95 -2.69
N PRO A 133 -8.62 1.14 -2.71
CA PRO A 133 -8.44 -0.30 -2.67
C PRO A 133 -7.66 -0.76 -3.92
N ALA A 134 -6.69 -1.64 -3.68
CA ALA A 134 -5.89 -2.35 -4.68
C ALA A 134 -6.71 -3.01 -5.81
N GLU A 135 -7.99 -3.26 -5.57
CA GLU A 135 -8.95 -3.87 -6.49
C GLU A 135 -9.28 -2.97 -7.71
N GLN A 136 -8.81 -1.73 -7.75
CA GLN A 136 -9.02 -0.79 -8.86
C GLN A 136 -7.99 -0.91 -10.01
N VAL A 137 -7.05 -1.85 -9.93
CA VAL A 137 -6.05 -2.11 -10.98
C VAL A 137 -6.15 -3.57 -11.40
N ASP A 138 -6.77 -3.80 -12.55
CA ASP A 138 -6.78 -5.10 -13.24
C ASP A 138 -5.37 -5.53 -13.69
#